data_AF-A0A2E2RGR9-F1
#
_entry.id   AF-A0A2E2RGR9-F1
#
_cell.length_a   1.000
_cell.length_b   1.000
_cell.length_c   1.000
_cell.angle_alpha   90.00
_cell.angle_beta   90.00
_cell.angle_gamma   90.00
#
_symmetry.space_group_name_H-M   'P 1'
#
loop_
_entity.id
_entity.type
_entity.pdbx_description
1 polymer ?
#
loop_
_entity_poly.entity_id
_entity_poly.type
_entity_poly.pdbx_seq_one_letter_code
_entity_poly.pdbx_strand_id
1 'polypeptide(L)'
;MSERPDIKFGTDGWRAIIAEEFTFANVRACAEAVARNLIASGRSRDGLVVGFDTRYGSQRFAHAVADVVNRFGIATQTFDVAAPTPACSFAVVNQSAANGVMITASHNPPEWNGFKVKSAAGGSASPEEVANIELHLADVLDGKSSYSGTHVAQGQVFDVIGPYLEQLHRVIDVDPIKSQPLKIVVDAMHGCGAGIIPKMLAGGAIEVTEIRSESNPNFPGMDQPEPIAHNLRPLSDTVRETGAAVGIALDGDADRVGIIDENGIYFTTLEVFSLLTDHFMGRRNERGGVACTITMSSMVDKLSANYGAPVYRTPVGFKYVGPTMIEENCSMGGEESGGYAFKGHVPERDGALSGLLFLQAMVMSGKKPTELLNDLHALVGPHTFKRIDISYDKTQRSHLAEQVASATPASLGGLAVESDDRRDGVRFDLAGGSWAVARMSGTEPLVRIYAETPDDDTLTAVLGDLQKTLGV
;
A
#
# COMPACT_ATOMS: atom_id res chain seq x y z
N MET A 1 36.98 -2.98 -12.28
CA MET A 1 36.33 -2.50 -11.05
C MET A 1 34.85 -2.41 -11.39
N SER A 2 34.00 -3.19 -10.74
CA SER A 2 32.55 -2.99 -10.89
C SER A 2 32.22 -1.57 -10.40
N GLU A 3 31.38 -0.86 -11.14
CA GLU A 3 30.88 0.44 -10.67
C GLU A 3 30.19 0.26 -9.30
N ARG A 4 30.32 1.28 -8.44
CA ARG A 4 29.64 1.31 -7.15
C ARG A 4 28.12 1.25 -7.41
N PRO A 5 27.37 0.31 -6.80
CA PRO A 5 25.94 0.22 -7.02
C PRO A 5 25.26 1.47 -6.45
N ASP A 6 24.30 2.02 -7.20
CA ASP A 6 23.45 3.14 -6.76
C ASP A 6 22.21 2.55 -6.06
N ILE A 7 22.30 2.39 -4.73
CA ILE A 7 21.20 1.89 -3.91
C ILE A 7 20.59 3.07 -3.16
N LYS A 8 19.33 3.36 -3.48
CA LYS A 8 18.55 4.42 -2.83
C LYS A 8 17.20 3.89 -2.37
N PHE A 9 16.85 4.20 -1.14
CA PHE A 9 15.55 3.85 -0.58
C PHE A 9 14.50 4.87 -1.03
N GLY A 10 13.48 4.39 -1.75
CA GLY A 10 12.36 5.19 -2.21
C GLY A 10 11.29 5.41 -1.13
N THR A 11 10.03 5.54 -1.56
CA THR A 11 8.91 5.78 -0.64
C THR A 11 8.67 4.63 0.33
N ASP A 12 8.87 3.38 -0.11
CA ASP A 12 8.64 2.18 0.69
C ASP A 12 9.71 1.13 0.34
N GLY A 13 10.95 1.40 0.72
CA GLY A 13 12.10 0.51 0.49
C GLY A 13 12.92 0.80 -0.77
N TRP A 14 13.96 -0.01 -0.98
CA TRP A 14 14.72 -0.08 -2.23
C TRP A 14 14.13 -1.15 -3.13
N ARG A 15 13.96 -0.89 -4.43
CA ARG A 15 13.48 -1.86 -5.43
C ARG A 15 14.44 -1.86 -6.62
N ALA A 16 14.72 -3.03 -7.15
CA ALA A 16 15.59 -3.21 -8.30
C ALA A 16 15.30 -4.52 -9.06
N ILE A 17 15.86 -4.66 -10.26
CA ILE A 17 15.72 -5.86 -11.09
C ILE A 17 16.62 -6.96 -10.52
N ILE A 18 16.06 -8.16 -10.40
CA ILE A 18 16.76 -9.36 -9.91
C ILE A 18 17.93 -9.67 -10.84
N ALA A 19 19.08 -9.98 -10.23
CA ALA A 19 20.34 -10.30 -10.91
C ALA A 19 21.02 -9.14 -11.67
N GLU A 20 20.35 -8.01 -11.88
CA GLU A 20 20.99 -6.75 -12.28
C GLU A 20 21.51 -6.01 -11.04
N GLU A 21 20.66 -5.24 -10.34
CA GLU A 21 21.05 -4.56 -9.11
C GLU A 21 20.52 -5.25 -7.84
N PHE A 22 19.41 -5.99 -7.90
CA PHE A 22 18.91 -6.77 -6.76
C PHE A 22 19.66 -8.11 -6.65
N THR A 23 20.93 -8.02 -6.20
CA THR A 23 21.85 -9.14 -6.04
C THR A 23 22.06 -9.50 -4.58
N PHE A 24 22.56 -10.72 -4.30
CA PHE A 24 22.92 -11.12 -2.93
C PHE A 24 23.95 -10.18 -2.29
N ALA A 25 24.88 -9.63 -3.07
CA ALA A 25 25.88 -8.70 -2.55
C ALA A 25 25.21 -7.41 -2.05
N ASN A 26 24.31 -6.84 -2.85
CA ASN A 26 23.62 -5.60 -2.51
C ASN A 26 22.62 -5.79 -1.36
N VAL A 27 21.86 -6.89 -1.35
CA VAL A 27 20.96 -7.24 -0.23
C VAL A 27 21.74 -7.40 1.09
N ARG A 28 22.91 -8.04 1.06
CA ARG A 28 23.78 -8.17 2.24
C ARG A 28 24.33 -6.81 2.70
N ALA A 29 24.65 -5.92 1.77
CA ALA A 29 25.09 -4.56 2.11
C ALA A 29 23.96 -3.77 2.80
N CYS A 30 22.73 -3.86 2.30
CA CYS A 30 21.54 -3.29 2.97
C CYS A 30 21.32 -3.90 4.36
N ALA A 31 21.45 -5.23 4.49
CA ALA A 31 21.31 -5.91 5.78
C ALA A 31 22.38 -5.47 6.80
N GLU A 32 23.63 -5.30 6.36
CA GLU A 32 24.70 -4.76 7.21
C GLU A 32 24.41 -3.31 7.63
N ALA A 33 23.90 -2.48 6.72
CA ALA A 33 23.52 -1.10 7.04
C ALA A 33 22.41 -1.04 8.10
N VAL A 34 21.39 -1.90 7.98
CA VAL A 34 20.34 -2.04 9.00
C VAL A 34 20.92 -2.49 10.35
N ALA A 35 21.79 -3.51 10.35
CA ALA A 35 22.42 -4.00 11.58
C ALA A 35 23.24 -2.90 12.29
N ARG A 36 24.00 -2.10 11.53
CA ARG A 36 24.74 -0.95 12.07
C ARG A 36 23.82 0.11 12.66
N ASN A 37 22.72 0.44 11.97
CA ASN A 37 21.73 1.40 12.46
C ASN A 37 21.11 0.92 13.79
N LEU A 38 20.79 -0.36 13.90
CA LEU A 38 20.26 -0.97 15.13
C LEU A 38 21.25 -0.90 16.30
N ILE A 39 22.54 -1.10 16.04
CA ILE A 39 23.59 -0.97 17.06
C ILE A 39 23.75 0.49 17.47
N ALA A 40 23.84 1.41 16.50
CA ALA A 40 24.04 2.84 16.74
C ALA A 40 22.87 3.47 17.52
N SER A 41 21.64 3.04 17.24
CA SER A 41 20.42 3.46 17.95
C SER A 41 20.22 2.75 19.30
N GLY A 42 21.08 1.78 19.66
CA GLY A 42 20.97 1.02 20.91
C GLY A 42 19.81 0.01 20.95
N ARG A 43 19.21 -0.30 19.79
CA ARG A 43 18.04 -1.20 19.65
C ARG A 43 18.42 -2.65 19.29
N SER A 44 19.70 -2.97 19.16
CA SER A 44 20.20 -4.30 18.74
C SER A 44 19.67 -5.47 19.58
N ARG A 45 19.33 -5.26 20.85
CA ARG A 45 18.80 -6.30 21.75
C ARG A 45 17.36 -6.74 21.44
N ASP A 46 16.60 -5.89 20.77
CA ASP A 46 15.18 -6.17 20.46
C ASP A 46 15.04 -7.04 19.19
N GLY A 47 16.14 -7.25 18.47
CA GLY A 47 16.17 -8.13 17.29
C GLY A 47 15.51 -7.53 16.04
N LEU A 48 15.45 -8.35 14.99
CA LEU A 48 14.92 -7.98 13.67
C LEU A 48 13.94 -9.04 13.14
N VAL A 49 12.75 -8.63 12.72
CA VAL A 49 11.83 -9.50 11.95
C VAL A 49 12.23 -9.49 10.48
N VAL A 50 12.23 -10.65 9.82
CA VAL A 50 12.54 -10.78 8.40
C VAL A 50 11.45 -11.57 7.68
N GLY A 51 10.75 -10.90 6.76
CA GLY A 51 9.68 -11.48 5.96
C GLY A 51 9.99 -11.48 4.46
N PHE A 52 9.18 -12.20 3.69
CA PHE A 52 9.31 -12.30 2.24
C PHE A 52 7.98 -12.63 1.56
N ASP A 53 7.85 -12.25 0.28
CA ASP A 53 6.71 -12.60 -0.59
C ASP A 53 7.00 -13.80 -1.52
N THR A 54 6.12 -14.04 -2.50
CA THR A 54 6.20 -15.15 -3.45
C THR A 54 7.16 -14.94 -4.62
N ARG A 55 7.85 -13.80 -4.72
CA ARG A 55 8.73 -13.49 -5.86
C ARG A 55 9.95 -14.41 -5.90
N TYR A 56 10.53 -14.50 -7.10
CA TYR A 56 11.68 -15.35 -7.33
C TYR A 56 12.84 -15.01 -6.38
N GLY A 57 13.25 -15.99 -5.59
CA GLY A 57 14.38 -15.88 -4.67
C GLY A 57 14.12 -15.09 -3.39
N SER A 58 12.93 -14.53 -3.15
CA SER A 58 12.64 -13.69 -1.96
C SER A 58 13.01 -14.40 -0.65
N GLN A 59 12.65 -15.68 -0.49
CA GLN A 59 13.04 -16.47 0.68
C GLN A 59 14.56 -16.56 0.87
N ARG A 60 15.32 -16.73 -0.22
CA ARG A 60 16.79 -16.83 -0.15
C ARG A 60 17.41 -15.47 0.19
N PHE A 61 16.86 -14.38 -0.32
CA PHE A 61 17.27 -13.04 0.05
C PHE A 61 16.97 -12.74 1.52
N ALA A 62 15.79 -13.12 2.02
CA ALA A 62 15.44 -13.01 3.44
C ALA A 62 16.43 -13.77 4.34
N HIS A 63 16.77 -15.02 4.01
CA HIS A 63 17.82 -15.75 4.73
C HIS A 63 19.19 -15.05 4.66
N ALA A 64 19.54 -14.45 3.51
CA ALA A 64 20.78 -13.69 3.41
C ALA A 64 20.78 -12.44 4.32
N VAL A 65 19.63 -11.77 4.48
CA VAL A 65 19.46 -10.68 5.46
C VAL A 65 19.67 -11.21 6.88
N ALA A 66 18.98 -12.29 7.24
CA ALA A 66 19.08 -12.88 8.56
C ALA A 66 20.53 -13.30 8.90
N ASP A 67 21.22 -13.95 7.97
CA ASP A 67 22.62 -14.38 8.12
C ASP A 67 23.57 -13.21 8.41
N VAL A 68 23.40 -12.08 7.72
CA VAL A 68 24.22 -10.88 7.97
C VAL A 68 23.88 -10.29 9.32
N VAL A 69 22.60 -10.11 9.64
CA VAL A 69 22.20 -9.44 10.88
C VAL A 69 22.58 -10.27 12.12
N ASN A 70 22.42 -11.59 12.07
CA ASN A 70 22.86 -12.52 13.11
C ASN A 70 24.37 -12.44 13.38
N ARG A 71 25.17 -12.24 12.33
CA ARG A 71 26.62 -12.04 12.42
C ARG A 71 27.01 -10.76 13.16
N PHE A 72 26.14 -9.76 13.21
CA PHE A 72 26.30 -8.56 14.02
C PHE A 72 25.82 -8.75 15.48
N GLY A 73 25.49 -9.98 15.88
CA GLY A 73 25.02 -10.28 17.23
C GLY A 73 23.58 -9.89 17.50
N ILE A 74 22.78 -9.62 16.46
CA ILE A 74 21.37 -9.25 16.55
C ILE A 74 20.52 -10.46 16.22
N ALA A 75 19.64 -10.88 17.12
CA ALA A 75 18.75 -12.02 16.87
C ALA A 75 17.73 -11.69 15.79
N THR A 76 17.48 -12.64 14.88
CA THR A 76 16.51 -12.50 13.79
C THR A 76 15.35 -13.46 13.95
N GLN A 77 14.15 -13.02 13.56
CA GLN A 77 12.93 -13.82 13.53
C GLN A 77 12.44 -13.84 12.08
N THR A 78 12.67 -14.94 11.38
CA THR A 78 12.37 -15.07 9.95
C THR A 78 11.08 -15.84 9.75
N PHE A 79 10.27 -15.45 8.76
CA PHE A 79 9.05 -16.18 8.44
C PHE A 79 9.33 -17.62 8.02
N ASP A 80 8.43 -18.53 8.38
CA ASP A 80 8.41 -19.90 7.90
C ASP A 80 7.91 -20.03 6.45
N VAL A 81 7.00 -19.16 6.05
CA VAL A 81 6.38 -19.12 4.72
C VAL A 81 6.34 -17.70 4.14
N ALA A 82 6.10 -17.59 2.82
CA ALA A 82 5.77 -16.30 2.22
C ALA A 82 4.45 -15.79 2.82
N ALA A 83 4.40 -14.52 3.22
CA ALA A 83 3.25 -13.96 3.94
C ALA A 83 3.07 -12.47 3.64
N PRO A 84 1.86 -11.92 3.87
CA PRO A 84 1.56 -10.50 3.62
C PRO A 84 2.52 -9.52 4.31
N THR A 85 2.80 -8.39 3.64
CA THR A 85 3.47 -7.24 4.27
C THR A 85 2.84 -6.80 5.60
N PRO A 86 1.50 -6.69 5.76
CA PRO A 86 0.89 -6.37 7.04
C PRO A 86 1.19 -7.41 8.15
N ALA A 87 1.42 -8.68 7.80
CA ALA A 87 1.83 -9.69 8.77
C ALA A 87 3.25 -9.42 9.30
N CYS A 88 4.15 -8.88 8.48
CA CYS A 88 5.48 -8.40 8.89
C CYS A 88 5.39 -7.23 9.86
N SER A 89 4.61 -6.23 9.47
CA SER A 89 4.34 -5.06 10.29
C SER A 89 3.74 -5.43 11.66
N PHE A 90 2.77 -6.35 11.68
CA PHE A 90 2.21 -6.88 12.92
C PHE A 90 3.24 -7.68 13.73
N ALA A 91 4.02 -8.55 13.10
CA ALA A 91 5.03 -9.34 13.79
C ALA A 91 6.08 -8.46 14.50
N VAL A 92 6.49 -7.35 13.89
CA VAL A 92 7.40 -6.37 14.53
C VAL A 92 6.82 -5.86 15.84
N VAL A 93 5.55 -5.42 15.82
CA VAL A 93 4.88 -4.90 17.02
C VAL A 93 4.64 -6.01 18.05
N ASN A 94 4.10 -7.15 17.63
CA ASN A 94 3.74 -8.27 18.49
C ASN A 94 4.97 -8.88 19.21
N GLN A 95 6.12 -8.87 18.55
CA GLN A 95 7.38 -9.40 19.12
C GLN A 95 8.24 -8.30 19.77
N SER A 96 7.75 -7.05 19.79
CA SER A 96 8.51 -5.88 20.27
C SER A 96 9.89 -5.76 19.61
N ALA A 97 9.99 -6.11 18.32
CA ALA A 97 11.25 -6.06 17.59
C ALA A 97 11.69 -4.61 17.32
N ALA A 98 12.99 -4.41 17.09
CA ALA A 98 13.50 -3.09 16.75
C ALA A 98 12.93 -2.60 15.42
N ASN A 99 12.96 -3.48 14.43
CA ASN A 99 12.54 -3.22 13.06
C ASN A 99 12.09 -4.52 12.39
N GLY A 100 11.51 -4.36 11.21
CA GLY A 100 11.30 -5.45 10.26
C GLY A 100 12.03 -5.18 8.94
N VAL A 101 12.38 -6.25 8.22
CA VAL A 101 12.74 -6.19 6.81
C VAL A 101 11.77 -7.08 6.04
N MET A 102 11.09 -6.53 5.04
CA MET A 102 10.22 -7.29 4.15
C MET A 102 10.83 -7.34 2.75
N ILE A 103 11.12 -8.55 2.27
CA ILE A 103 11.64 -8.78 0.92
C ILE A 103 10.48 -8.93 -0.05
N THR A 104 10.20 -7.84 -0.77
CA THR A 104 9.12 -7.76 -1.75
C THR A 104 9.25 -6.50 -2.61
N ALA A 105 8.83 -6.59 -3.87
CA ALA A 105 8.57 -5.42 -4.71
C ALA A 105 7.06 -5.14 -4.90
N SER A 106 6.19 -5.65 -4.01
CA SER A 106 4.74 -5.40 -3.99
C SER A 106 4.09 -5.72 -5.34
N HIS A 107 3.62 -4.71 -6.05
CA HIS A 107 2.93 -4.79 -7.33
C HIS A 107 3.86 -4.69 -8.55
N ASN A 108 5.18 -4.54 -8.42
CA ASN A 108 6.08 -4.43 -9.58
C ASN A 108 6.08 -5.70 -10.46
N PRO A 109 6.55 -5.62 -11.72
CA PRO A 109 6.70 -6.80 -12.57
C PRO A 109 7.53 -7.95 -11.93
N PRO A 110 7.38 -9.20 -12.39
CA PRO A 110 8.00 -10.39 -11.79
C PRO A 110 9.52 -10.33 -11.60
N GLU A 111 10.22 -9.67 -12.51
CA GLU A 111 11.68 -9.52 -12.53
C GLU A 111 12.21 -8.58 -11.43
N TRP A 112 11.33 -7.83 -10.75
CA TRP A 112 11.70 -6.94 -9.66
C TRP A 112 11.64 -7.65 -8.31
N ASN A 113 12.51 -7.23 -7.40
CA ASN A 113 12.38 -7.50 -5.97
C ASN A 113 12.76 -6.25 -5.15
N GLY A 114 12.53 -6.28 -3.85
CA GLY A 114 12.71 -5.10 -3.01
C GLY A 114 13.09 -5.44 -1.58
N PHE A 115 13.61 -4.42 -0.90
CA PHE A 115 14.03 -4.43 0.49
C PHE A 115 13.31 -3.28 1.20
N LYS A 116 12.23 -3.61 1.90
CA LYS A 116 11.45 -2.64 2.68
C LYS A 116 11.84 -2.70 4.15
N VAL A 117 12.04 -1.56 4.79
CA VAL A 117 12.31 -1.48 6.24
C VAL A 117 11.03 -1.04 6.95
N LYS A 118 10.65 -1.80 7.98
CA LYS A 118 9.54 -1.49 8.89
C LYS A 118 10.09 -0.94 10.19
N SER A 119 9.47 0.12 10.69
CA SER A 119 9.78 0.74 11.98
C SER A 119 9.30 -0.13 13.16
N ALA A 120 9.77 0.17 14.37
CA ALA A 120 9.28 -0.46 15.61
C ALA A 120 7.75 -0.35 15.82
N ALA A 121 7.11 0.66 15.21
CA ALA A 121 5.67 0.86 15.26
C ALA A 121 4.89 0.02 14.23
N GLY A 122 5.59 -0.79 13.42
CA GLY A 122 4.99 -1.62 12.37
C GLY A 122 4.75 -0.89 11.05
N GLY A 123 4.78 0.45 11.00
CA GLY A 123 4.69 1.20 9.74
C GLY A 123 6.00 1.19 8.94
N SER A 124 6.01 1.77 7.74
CA SER A 124 7.25 2.04 6.99
C SER A 124 8.27 2.83 7.84
N ALA A 125 9.56 2.56 7.64
CA ALA A 125 10.64 3.33 8.28
C ALA A 125 10.51 4.83 7.99
N SER A 126 10.81 5.66 8.99
CA SER A 126 10.72 7.12 8.84
C SER A 126 11.79 7.65 7.87
N PRO A 127 11.61 8.83 7.26
CA PRO A 127 12.65 9.44 6.44
C PRO A 127 14.00 9.61 7.17
N GLU A 128 13.98 9.90 8.47
CA GLU A 128 15.18 10.01 9.29
C GLU A 128 15.87 8.65 9.47
N GLU A 129 15.11 7.61 9.77
CA GLU A 129 15.63 6.25 9.93
C GLU A 129 16.23 5.74 8.60
N VAL A 130 15.55 5.96 7.49
CA VAL A 130 16.05 5.62 6.16
C VAL A 130 17.34 6.38 5.85
N ALA A 131 17.41 7.68 6.14
CA ALA A 131 18.62 8.47 5.93
C ALA A 131 19.81 7.93 6.74
N ASN A 132 19.60 7.51 7.99
CA ASN A 132 20.64 6.89 8.81
C ASN A 132 21.10 5.54 8.25
N ILE A 133 20.17 4.73 7.75
CA ILE A 133 20.51 3.46 7.07
C ILE A 133 21.30 3.74 5.79
N GLU A 134 20.93 4.75 5.00
CA GLU A 134 21.67 5.13 3.79
C GLU A 134 23.10 5.63 4.10
N LEU A 135 23.30 6.34 5.21
CA LEU A 135 24.64 6.72 5.67
C LEU A 135 25.51 5.48 5.97
N HIS A 136 24.97 4.50 6.70
CA HIS A 136 25.67 3.25 6.96
C HIS A 136 25.90 2.45 5.68
N LEU A 137 24.94 2.43 4.77
CA LEU A 137 25.07 1.75 3.48
C LEU A 137 26.18 2.35 2.63
N ALA A 138 26.29 3.68 2.60
CA ALA A 138 27.37 4.37 1.89
C ALA A 138 28.74 3.90 2.38
N ASP A 139 28.95 3.80 3.70
CA ASP A 139 30.19 3.29 4.28
C ASP A 139 30.45 1.81 3.92
N VAL A 140 29.41 0.96 3.93
CA VAL A 140 29.52 -0.45 3.56
C VAL A 140 29.94 -0.59 2.09
N LEU A 141 29.32 0.18 1.20
CA LEU A 141 29.64 0.19 -0.24
C LEU A 141 31.04 0.75 -0.53
N ASP A 142 31.56 1.64 0.32
CA ASP A 142 32.94 2.15 0.26
C ASP A 142 33.98 1.18 0.84
N GLY A 143 33.58 -0.07 1.11
CA GLY A 143 34.47 -1.13 1.58
C GLY A 143 34.83 -1.02 3.06
N LYS A 144 34.19 -0.12 3.81
CA LYS A 144 34.34 -0.03 5.27
C LYS A 144 33.47 -1.05 5.99
N SER A 145 33.21 -2.21 5.38
CA SER A 145 32.48 -3.31 6.01
C SER A 145 33.19 -3.68 7.32
N SER A 146 32.42 -3.77 8.40
CA SER A 146 32.94 -3.86 9.76
C SER A 146 32.24 -5.04 10.43
N TYR A 147 32.57 -6.24 9.97
CA TYR A 147 32.30 -7.42 10.76
C TYR A 147 33.33 -7.48 11.91
N SER A 148 32.90 -7.17 13.13
CA SER A 148 33.74 -7.25 14.33
C SER A 148 33.23 -8.24 15.38
N GLY A 149 32.13 -8.94 15.10
CA GLY A 149 31.48 -9.84 16.06
C GLY A 149 32.26 -11.12 16.31
N THR A 150 32.65 -11.37 17.55
CA THR A 150 33.09 -12.70 18.04
C THR A 150 31.92 -13.61 18.39
N HIS A 151 30.68 -13.08 18.39
CA HIS A 151 29.44 -13.76 18.73
C HIS A 151 28.41 -13.62 17.61
N VAL A 152 27.89 -14.75 17.14
CA VAL A 152 26.78 -14.81 16.18
C VAL A 152 25.51 -15.09 16.97
N ALA A 153 24.52 -14.21 16.88
CA ALA A 153 23.23 -14.44 17.50
C ALA A 153 22.47 -15.57 16.77
N GLN A 154 21.67 -16.32 17.50
CA GLN A 154 20.83 -17.36 16.91
C GLN A 154 19.59 -16.72 16.29
N GLY A 155 19.40 -16.94 14.99
CA GLY A 155 18.13 -16.66 14.31
C GLY A 155 17.12 -17.77 14.58
N GLN A 156 15.83 -17.44 14.50
CA GLN A 156 14.73 -18.39 14.56
C GLN A 156 13.78 -18.23 13.39
N VAL A 157 13.20 -19.34 12.96
CA VAL A 157 12.09 -19.37 11.99
C VAL A 157 10.79 -19.54 12.79
N PHE A 158 9.74 -18.78 12.47
CA PHE A 158 8.49 -18.79 13.23
C PHE A 158 7.25 -18.77 12.33
N ASP A 159 6.13 -19.27 12.86
CA ASP A 159 4.80 -19.17 12.21
C ASP A 159 4.33 -17.71 12.24
N VAL A 160 4.29 -17.10 11.07
CA VAL A 160 3.81 -15.71 10.90
C VAL A 160 2.29 -15.63 10.71
N ILE A 161 1.66 -16.66 10.16
CA ILE A 161 0.26 -16.61 9.72
C ILE A 161 -0.69 -16.74 10.92
N GLY A 162 -0.43 -17.66 11.86
CA GLY A 162 -1.28 -17.87 13.03
C GLY A 162 -1.54 -16.58 13.82
N PRO A 163 -0.49 -15.92 14.37
CA PRO A 163 -0.65 -14.67 15.12
C PRO A 163 -1.28 -13.54 14.30
N TYR A 164 -1.01 -13.47 12.99
CA TYR A 164 -1.62 -12.47 12.12
C TYR A 164 -3.14 -12.68 11.98
N LEU A 165 -3.60 -13.91 11.77
CA LEU A 165 -5.04 -14.23 11.73
C LEU A 165 -5.72 -13.94 13.08
N GLU A 166 -5.07 -14.26 14.19
CA GLU A 166 -5.57 -13.90 15.53
C GLU A 166 -5.73 -12.38 15.68
N GLN A 167 -4.79 -11.60 15.17
CA GLN A 167 -4.91 -10.14 15.19
C GLN A 167 -6.08 -9.66 14.32
N LEU A 168 -6.27 -10.22 13.13
CA LEU A 168 -7.42 -9.85 12.29
C LEU A 168 -8.74 -10.13 13.03
N HIS A 169 -8.86 -11.27 13.71
CA HIS A 169 -10.04 -11.58 14.54
C HIS A 169 -10.27 -10.60 15.70
N ARG A 170 -9.23 -9.92 16.20
CA ARG A 170 -9.39 -8.87 17.22
C ARG A 170 -9.89 -7.54 16.64
N VAL A 171 -9.60 -7.28 15.37
CA VAL A 171 -9.96 -6.02 14.70
C VAL A 171 -11.34 -6.10 14.07
N ILE A 172 -11.73 -7.28 13.57
CA ILE A 172 -13.01 -7.49 12.90
C ILE A 172 -13.71 -8.76 13.40
N ASP A 173 -14.99 -8.59 13.78
CA ASP A 173 -15.91 -9.72 13.97
C ASP A 173 -16.43 -10.18 12.61
N VAL A 174 -16.04 -11.40 12.23
CA VAL A 174 -16.37 -12.04 10.96
C VAL A 174 -17.55 -13.00 11.06
N ASP A 175 -18.07 -13.29 12.24
CA ASP A 175 -19.17 -14.26 12.40
C ASP A 175 -20.46 -13.80 11.68
N PRO A 176 -20.85 -12.51 11.72
CA PRO A 176 -21.96 -12.03 10.90
C PRO A 176 -21.74 -12.25 9.40
N ILE A 177 -20.50 -12.09 8.92
CA ILE A 177 -20.13 -12.34 7.52
C ILE A 177 -20.25 -13.82 7.18
N LYS A 178 -19.66 -14.67 8.02
CA LYS A 178 -19.68 -16.13 7.87
C LYS A 178 -21.08 -16.70 7.85
N SER A 179 -22.02 -16.10 8.57
CA SER A 179 -23.42 -16.56 8.64
C SER A 179 -24.22 -16.30 7.36
N GLN A 180 -23.74 -15.45 6.45
CA GLN A 180 -24.47 -15.13 5.23
C GLN A 180 -24.29 -16.21 4.17
N PRO A 181 -25.36 -16.63 3.48
CA PRO A 181 -25.27 -17.57 2.36
C PRO A 181 -24.83 -16.86 1.06
N LEU A 182 -23.75 -16.07 1.14
CA LEU A 182 -23.16 -15.36 0.00
C LEU A 182 -22.11 -16.23 -0.67
N LYS A 183 -21.95 -16.03 -1.98
CA LYS A 183 -20.79 -16.51 -2.73
C LYS A 183 -19.85 -15.35 -2.95
N ILE A 184 -18.57 -15.54 -2.67
CA ILE A 184 -17.53 -14.54 -2.94
C ILE A 184 -16.38 -15.19 -3.72
N VAL A 185 -15.71 -14.39 -4.56
CA VAL A 185 -14.50 -14.82 -5.25
C VAL A 185 -13.32 -14.03 -4.71
N VAL A 186 -12.27 -14.72 -4.27
CA VAL A 186 -11.02 -14.12 -3.83
C VAL A 186 -9.94 -14.43 -4.85
N ASP A 187 -9.25 -13.40 -5.33
CA ASP A 187 -8.14 -13.52 -6.25
C ASP A 187 -6.84 -13.15 -5.55
N ALA A 188 -6.02 -14.16 -5.28
CA ALA A 188 -4.74 -13.94 -4.63
C ALA A 188 -3.64 -13.46 -5.59
N MET A 189 -3.93 -13.43 -6.90
CA MET A 189 -3.01 -12.97 -7.94
C MET A 189 -1.63 -13.65 -7.90
N HIS A 190 -1.54 -14.91 -7.46
CA HIS A 190 -0.30 -15.67 -7.20
C HIS A 190 0.62 -15.09 -6.09
N GLY A 191 0.13 -14.08 -5.36
CA GLY A 191 0.79 -13.40 -4.26
C GLY A 191 0.64 -14.12 -2.91
N CYS A 192 1.15 -13.49 -1.86
CA CYS A 192 1.16 -14.07 -0.51
C CYS A 192 -0.15 -13.86 0.29
N GLY A 193 -1.17 -13.24 -0.31
CA GLY A 193 -2.51 -13.12 0.28
C GLY A 193 -3.34 -14.41 0.22
N ALA A 194 -2.86 -15.43 -0.50
CA ALA A 194 -3.56 -16.70 -0.69
C ALA A 194 -3.91 -17.37 0.65
N GLY A 195 -5.17 -17.79 0.75
CA GLY A 195 -5.73 -18.48 1.91
C GLY A 195 -6.04 -17.59 3.11
N ILE A 196 -5.71 -16.29 3.12
CA ILE A 196 -5.99 -15.42 4.28
C ILE A 196 -7.50 -15.21 4.47
N ILE A 197 -8.19 -14.66 3.49
CA ILE A 197 -9.65 -14.44 3.54
C ILE A 197 -10.41 -15.79 3.66
N PRO A 198 -10.09 -16.85 2.88
CA PRO A 198 -10.71 -18.16 3.06
C PRO A 198 -10.60 -18.71 4.49
N LYS A 199 -9.42 -18.60 5.14
CA LYS A 199 -9.24 -19.06 6.53
C LYS A 199 -10.07 -18.24 7.51
N MET A 200 -10.10 -16.92 7.36
CA MET A 200 -10.92 -16.03 8.21
C MET A 200 -12.42 -16.34 8.13
N LEU A 201 -12.90 -16.78 6.97
CA LEU A 201 -14.32 -17.04 6.71
C LEU A 201 -14.71 -18.53 6.79
N ALA A 202 -13.77 -19.41 7.12
CA ALA A 202 -14.00 -20.85 7.15
C ALA A 202 -15.05 -21.29 8.18
N GLY A 203 -15.81 -22.34 7.85
CA GLY A 203 -16.81 -22.94 8.73
C GLY A 203 -18.14 -22.17 8.85
N GLY A 204 -18.38 -21.21 7.95
CA GLY A 204 -19.65 -20.48 7.82
C GLY A 204 -20.57 -21.03 6.72
N ALA A 205 -21.69 -20.33 6.51
CA ALA A 205 -22.57 -20.51 5.36
C ALA A 205 -22.06 -19.78 4.09
N ILE A 206 -21.12 -18.84 4.26
CA ILE A 206 -20.48 -18.15 3.14
C ILE A 206 -19.61 -19.10 2.33
N GLU A 207 -19.75 -19.06 1.00
CA GLU A 207 -18.97 -19.84 0.06
C GLU A 207 -17.84 -18.96 -0.51
N VAL A 208 -16.60 -19.35 -0.28
CA VAL A 208 -15.41 -18.64 -0.78
C VAL A 208 -14.77 -19.47 -1.88
N THR A 209 -14.76 -18.93 -3.10
CA THR A 209 -13.97 -19.48 -4.21
C THR A 209 -12.68 -18.69 -4.33
N GLU A 210 -11.53 -19.35 -4.18
CA GLU A 210 -10.24 -18.71 -4.38
C GLU A 210 -9.67 -19.06 -5.77
N ILE A 211 -9.22 -18.04 -6.50
CA ILE A 211 -8.56 -18.18 -7.81
C ILE A 211 -7.14 -17.64 -7.73
N ARG A 212 -6.26 -18.17 -8.60
CA ARG A 212 -4.82 -17.81 -8.64
C ARG A 212 -4.14 -17.89 -7.27
N SER A 213 -4.55 -18.85 -6.43
CA SER A 213 -4.02 -19.08 -5.08
C SER A 213 -2.67 -19.79 -5.05
N GLU A 214 -2.33 -20.50 -6.13
CA GLU A 214 -1.04 -21.17 -6.24
C GLU A 214 0.08 -20.15 -6.42
N SER A 215 1.11 -20.25 -5.58
CA SER A 215 2.28 -19.39 -5.64
C SER A 215 2.99 -19.56 -6.99
N ASN A 216 3.14 -18.46 -7.72
CA ASN A 216 3.88 -18.43 -8.97
C ASN A 216 4.65 -17.12 -9.08
N PRO A 217 6.00 -17.15 -9.00
CA PRO A 217 6.82 -15.93 -9.00
C PRO A 217 6.78 -15.17 -10.32
N ASN A 218 6.24 -15.75 -11.39
CA ASN A 218 6.07 -15.11 -12.70
C ASN A 218 4.72 -14.39 -12.84
N PHE A 219 3.82 -14.48 -11.86
CA PHE A 219 2.50 -13.83 -11.87
C PHE A 219 1.75 -13.98 -13.21
N PRO A 220 1.49 -15.22 -13.70
CA PRO A 220 0.96 -15.43 -15.05
C PRO A 220 -0.40 -14.75 -15.27
N GLY A 221 -0.59 -14.24 -16.49
CA GLY A 221 -1.83 -13.56 -16.89
C GLY A 221 -1.89 -12.07 -16.56
N MET A 222 -0.79 -11.48 -16.08
CA MET A 222 -0.63 -10.05 -15.82
C MET A 222 0.84 -9.63 -15.94
N ASP A 223 1.09 -8.38 -16.34
CA ASP A 223 2.45 -7.85 -16.40
C ASP A 223 2.99 -7.52 -15.00
N GLN A 224 2.09 -7.22 -14.06
CA GLN A 224 2.42 -6.86 -12.69
C GLN A 224 1.26 -7.25 -11.76
N PRO A 225 1.51 -7.78 -10.54
CA PRO A 225 0.47 -8.25 -9.64
C PRO A 225 -0.19 -7.09 -8.89
N GLU A 226 -0.86 -6.20 -9.64
CA GLU A 226 -1.59 -5.05 -9.12
C GLU A 226 -3.10 -5.22 -9.36
N PRO A 227 -3.97 -4.97 -8.36
CA PRO A 227 -5.41 -5.18 -8.45
C PRO A 227 -6.11 -4.03 -9.20
N ILE A 228 -5.77 -3.87 -10.47
CA ILE A 228 -6.34 -2.88 -11.39
C ILE A 228 -7.23 -3.54 -12.43
N ALA A 229 -8.22 -2.81 -12.95
CA ALA A 229 -9.30 -3.32 -13.78
C ALA A 229 -8.87 -4.31 -14.89
N HIS A 230 -7.76 -4.06 -15.59
CA HIS A 230 -7.33 -4.94 -16.67
C HIS A 230 -6.73 -6.29 -16.19
N ASN A 231 -6.11 -6.31 -15.00
CA ASN A 231 -5.57 -7.53 -14.38
C ASN A 231 -6.66 -8.37 -13.69
N LEU A 232 -7.81 -7.76 -13.42
CA LEU A 232 -8.93 -8.37 -12.72
C LEU A 232 -10.01 -8.95 -13.65
N ARG A 233 -9.77 -9.02 -14.96
CA ARG A 233 -10.72 -9.66 -15.89
C ARG A 233 -11.06 -11.11 -15.48
N PRO A 234 -10.10 -11.98 -15.10
CA PRO A 234 -10.44 -13.32 -14.62
C PRO A 234 -11.36 -13.32 -13.40
N LEU A 235 -11.14 -12.39 -12.47
CA LEU A 235 -12.00 -12.20 -11.30
C LEU A 235 -13.39 -11.74 -11.70
N SER A 236 -13.50 -10.71 -12.54
CA SER A 236 -14.76 -10.21 -13.08
C SER A 236 -15.57 -11.27 -13.82
N ASP A 237 -14.90 -12.10 -14.62
CA ASP A 237 -15.54 -13.20 -15.36
C ASP A 237 -16.03 -14.27 -14.38
N THR A 238 -15.20 -14.67 -13.41
CA THR A 238 -15.58 -15.66 -12.39
C THR A 238 -16.77 -15.18 -11.54
N VAL A 239 -16.79 -13.89 -11.17
CA VAL A 239 -17.93 -13.30 -10.43
C VAL A 239 -19.22 -13.42 -11.23
N ARG A 240 -19.20 -13.06 -12.52
CA ARG A 240 -20.37 -13.18 -13.41
C ARG A 240 -20.80 -14.63 -13.63
N GLU A 241 -19.85 -15.53 -13.83
CA GLU A 241 -20.12 -16.96 -14.11
C GLU A 241 -20.68 -17.69 -12.89
N THR A 242 -20.20 -17.37 -11.69
CA THR A 242 -20.62 -18.04 -10.44
C THR A 242 -21.81 -17.36 -9.76
N GLY A 243 -22.18 -16.16 -10.21
CA GLY A 243 -23.17 -15.31 -9.55
C GLY A 243 -22.72 -14.87 -8.16
N ALA A 244 -21.42 -14.61 -7.98
CA ALA A 244 -20.87 -14.16 -6.71
C ALA A 244 -21.34 -12.74 -6.38
N ALA A 245 -21.51 -12.47 -5.08
CA ALA A 245 -21.97 -11.19 -4.58
C ALA A 245 -20.88 -10.10 -4.64
N VAL A 246 -19.60 -10.49 -4.65
CA VAL A 246 -18.44 -9.61 -4.75
C VAL A 246 -17.20 -10.40 -5.14
N GLY A 247 -16.29 -9.76 -5.88
CA GLY A 247 -14.92 -10.21 -6.09
C GLY A 247 -13.92 -9.36 -5.29
N ILE A 248 -12.94 -9.99 -4.66
CA ILE A 248 -11.89 -9.34 -3.88
C ILE A 248 -10.53 -9.78 -4.41
N ALA A 249 -9.66 -8.85 -4.79
CA ALA A 249 -8.31 -9.13 -5.24
C ALA A 249 -7.27 -8.57 -4.27
N LEU A 250 -6.17 -9.30 -4.09
CA LEU A 250 -5.02 -8.88 -3.28
C LEU A 250 -3.77 -8.80 -4.16
N ASP A 251 -2.95 -7.76 -3.98
CA ASP A 251 -1.71 -7.58 -4.74
C ASP A 251 -0.60 -8.55 -4.29
N GLY A 252 0.58 -8.46 -4.93
CA GLY A 252 1.69 -9.40 -4.71
C GLY A 252 2.09 -9.60 -3.25
N ASP A 253 2.15 -8.52 -2.45
CA ASP A 253 2.43 -8.56 -1.01
C ASP A 253 1.20 -8.35 -0.10
N ALA A 254 0.01 -8.40 -0.69
CA ALA A 254 -1.30 -8.32 -0.05
C ALA A 254 -1.52 -7.09 0.86
N ASP A 255 -0.86 -5.97 0.53
CA ASP A 255 -1.06 -4.69 1.20
C ASP A 255 -2.13 -3.82 0.49
N ARG A 256 -2.57 -4.20 -0.71
CA ARG A 256 -3.65 -3.55 -1.46
C ARG A 256 -4.84 -4.46 -1.70
N VAL A 257 -6.00 -3.85 -1.93
CA VAL A 257 -7.24 -4.52 -2.31
C VAL A 257 -7.82 -3.97 -3.62
N GLY A 258 -8.37 -4.85 -4.44
CA GLY A 258 -9.29 -4.49 -5.53
C GLY A 258 -10.67 -5.11 -5.28
N ILE A 259 -11.72 -4.39 -5.66
CA ILE A 259 -13.11 -4.83 -5.49
C ILE A 259 -13.81 -4.87 -6.84
N ILE A 260 -14.52 -5.97 -7.07
CA ILE A 260 -15.43 -6.17 -8.20
C ILE A 260 -16.85 -6.34 -7.66
N ASP A 261 -17.80 -5.60 -8.20
CA ASP A 261 -19.21 -5.71 -7.83
C ASP A 261 -19.85 -7.03 -8.30
N GLU A 262 -21.12 -7.24 -7.93
CA GLU A 262 -21.87 -8.44 -8.30
C GLU A 262 -22.12 -8.61 -9.81
N ASN A 263 -21.87 -7.57 -10.62
CA ASN A 263 -22.02 -7.56 -12.07
C ASN A 263 -20.67 -7.75 -12.80
N GLY A 264 -19.58 -7.93 -12.05
CA GLY A 264 -18.23 -8.05 -12.61
C GLY A 264 -17.59 -6.70 -12.97
N ILE A 265 -18.09 -5.58 -12.45
CA ILE A 265 -17.58 -4.22 -12.67
C ILE A 265 -16.60 -3.84 -11.57
N TYR A 266 -15.46 -3.29 -11.98
CA TYR A 266 -14.41 -2.83 -11.07
C TYR A 266 -14.79 -1.52 -10.38
N PHE A 267 -14.63 -1.47 -9.06
CA PHE A 267 -14.68 -0.23 -8.29
C PHE A 267 -13.29 0.39 -8.23
N THR A 268 -13.20 1.70 -8.46
CA THR A 268 -11.96 2.44 -8.30
C THR A 268 -11.49 2.40 -6.85
N THR A 269 -10.18 2.51 -6.65
CA THR A 269 -9.57 2.56 -5.31
C THR A 269 -10.09 3.73 -4.47
N LEU A 270 -10.53 4.80 -5.12
CA LEU A 270 -11.14 5.95 -4.46
C LEU A 270 -12.56 5.66 -3.98
N GLU A 271 -13.39 5.02 -4.80
CA GLU A 271 -14.74 4.58 -4.42
C GLU A 271 -14.68 3.58 -3.26
N VAL A 272 -13.79 2.58 -3.33
CA VAL A 272 -13.63 1.59 -2.25
C VAL A 272 -13.26 2.28 -0.93
N PHE A 273 -12.30 3.21 -0.95
CA PHE A 273 -11.92 3.93 0.26
C PHE A 273 -13.04 4.82 0.81
N SER A 274 -13.82 5.47 -0.06
CA SER A 274 -14.98 6.27 0.35
C SER A 274 -16.11 5.42 0.91
N LEU A 275 -16.36 4.23 0.35
CA LEU A 275 -17.30 3.26 0.92
C LEU A 275 -16.87 2.75 2.29
N LEU A 276 -15.58 2.49 2.48
CA LEU A 276 -15.02 2.15 3.79
C LEU A 276 -15.13 3.34 4.76
N THR A 277 -14.92 4.57 4.29
CA THR A 277 -15.11 5.78 5.11
C THR A 277 -16.55 5.90 5.57
N ASP A 278 -17.53 5.75 4.67
CA ASP A 278 -18.96 5.71 5.01
C ASP A 278 -19.28 4.60 6.03
N HIS A 279 -18.69 3.41 5.85
CA HIS A 279 -18.86 2.29 6.78
C HIS A 279 -18.34 2.61 8.19
N PHE A 280 -17.12 3.12 8.31
CA PHE A 280 -16.54 3.46 9.62
C PHE A 280 -17.33 4.58 10.30
N MET A 281 -17.60 5.66 9.58
CA MET A 281 -18.22 6.86 10.17
C MET A 281 -19.71 6.68 10.43
N GLY A 282 -20.42 6.05 9.49
CA GLY A 282 -21.87 5.89 9.50
C GLY A 282 -22.36 4.63 10.21
N ARG A 283 -21.75 3.47 9.94
CA ARG A 283 -22.24 2.16 10.44
C ARG A 283 -21.53 1.71 11.71
N ARG A 284 -20.21 1.87 11.78
CA ARG A 284 -19.42 1.55 13.00
C ARG A 284 -19.41 2.69 14.01
N ASN A 285 -19.82 3.89 13.61
CA ASN A 285 -19.79 5.11 14.41
C ASN A 285 -18.38 5.43 14.96
N GLU A 286 -17.35 5.09 14.18
CA GLU A 286 -15.95 5.34 14.49
C GLU A 286 -15.50 6.61 13.76
N ARG A 287 -15.52 7.74 14.49
CA ARG A 287 -15.35 9.09 13.93
C ARG A 287 -14.06 9.79 14.37
N GLY A 288 -13.01 9.01 14.61
CA GLY A 288 -11.69 9.54 15.01
C GLY A 288 -10.97 10.32 13.91
N GLY A 289 -11.45 10.26 12.67
CA GLY A 289 -10.88 10.97 11.52
C GLY A 289 -10.25 10.05 10.47
N VAL A 290 -9.84 10.65 9.36
CA VAL A 290 -9.24 9.95 8.20
C VAL A 290 -7.90 10.60 7.85
N ALA A 291 -6.81 9.82 7.86
CA ALA A 291 -5.52 10.26 7.30
C ALA A 291 -5.41 9.77 5.86
N CYS A 292 -5.23 10.65 4.88
CA CYS A 292 -5.17 10.22 3.48
C CYS A 292 -4.26 11.10 2.64
N THR A 293 -3.76 10.58 1.53
CA THR A 293 -2.87 11.35 0.66
C THR A 293 -3.61 12.50 -0.01
N ILE A 294 -2.88 13.53 -0.42
CA ILE A 294 -3.42 14.66 -1.21
C ILE A 294 -4.05 14.22 -2.55
N THR A 295 -3.82 12.99 -2.99
CA THR A 295 -4.36 12.40 -4.23
C THR A 295 -5.65 11.61 -4.01
N MET A 296 -6.14 11.50 -2.78
CA MET A 296 -7.42 10.85 -2.47
C MET A 296 -8.62 11.74 -2.80
N SER A 297 -9.75 11.10 -3.08
CA SER A 297 -11.02 11.72 -3.47
C SER A 297 -11.52 12.80 -2.50
N SER A 298 -12.26 13.78 -3.03
CA SER A 298 -13.02 14.75 -2.24
C SER A 298 -14.33 14.17 -1.68
N MET A 299 -14.73 12.97 -2.12
CA MET A 299 -15.80 12.19 -1.47
C MET A 299 -15.52 12.00 0.02
N VAL A 300 -14.25 11.80 0.40
CA VAL A 300 -13.83 11.64 1.80
C VAL A 300 -14.07 12.92 2.59
N ASP A 301 -13.82 14.10 2.00
CA ASP A 301 -14.04 15.39 2.65
C ASP A 301 -15.55 15.62 2.88
N LYS A 302 -16.38 15.32 1.87
CA LYS A 302 -17.85 15.43 1.95
C LYS A 302 -18.44 14.47 2.98
N LEU A 303 -18.00 13.21 3.01
CA LEU A 303 -18.41 12.24 4.03
C LEU A 303 -18.00 12.70 5.42
N SER A 304 -16.76 13.13 5.58
CA SER A 304 -16.21 13.57 6.86
C SER A 304 -16.95 14.80 7.39
N ALA A 305 -17.27 15.76 6.52
CA ALA A 305 -18.12 16.90 6.87
C ALA A 305 -19.54 16.46 7.30
N ASN A 306 -20.15 15.50 6.60
CA ASN A 306 -21.47 14.97 6.95
C ASN A 306 -21.49 14.25 8.32
N TYR A 307 -20.43 13.53 8.67
CA TYR A 307 -20.35 12.80 9.94
C TYR A 307 -19.70 13.58 11.08
N GLY A 308 -19.10 14.74 10.81
CA GLY A 308 -18.39 15.55 11.79
C GLY A 308 -17.04 14.94 12.21
N ALA A 309 -16.32 14.33 11.26
CA ALA A 309 -14.98 13.76 11.46
C ALA A 309 -13.91 14.61 10.75
N PRO A 310 -12.68 14.71 11.29
CA PRO A 310 -11.59 15.43 10.63
C PRO A 310 -10.95 14.61 9.50
N VAL A 311 -10.44 15.31 8.48
CA VAL A 311 -9.59 14.74 7.41
C VAL A 311 -8.19 15.35 7.51
N TYR A 312 -7.17 14.50 7.48
CA TYR A 312 -5.77 14.90 7.55
C TYR A 312 -5.07 14.51 6.25
N ARG A 313 -4.72 15.50 5.44
CA ARG A 313 -4.04 15.30 4.15
C ARG A 313 -2.52 15.17 4.34
N THR A 314 -1.94 14.14 3.74
CA THR A 314 -0.49 13.87 3.76
C THR A 314 0.12 13.89 2.36
N PRO A 315 1.44 14.11 2.23
CA PRO A 315 2.17 13.75 1.01
C PRO A 315 1.92 12.28 0.62
N VAL A 316 2.18 11.93 -0.64
CA VAL A 316 2.08 10.54 -1.11
C VAL A 316 3.15 9.68 -0.43
N GLY A 317 2.72 8.56 0.14
CA GLY A 317 3.51 7.57 0.85
C GLY A 317 2.94 7.26 2.23
N PHE A 318 2.69 5.98 2.51
CA PHE A 318 2.24 5.52 3.83
C PHE A 318 3.20 5.82 4.98
N LYS A 319 4.47 6.11 4.68
CA LYS A 319 5.44 6.69 5.63
C LYS A 319 4.98 8.03 6.24
N TYR A 320 3.98 8.69 5.65
CA TYR A 320 3.31 9.86 6.20
C TYR A 320 1.92 9.52 6.74
N VAL A 321 1.14 8.70 6.02
CA VAL A 321 -0.22 8.31 6.45
C VAL A 321 -0.21 7.59 7.81
N GLY A 322 0.65 6.58 7.97
CA GLY A 322 0.74 5.78 9.20
C GLY A 322 1.03 6.61 10.45
N PRO A 323 2.08 7.45 10.47
CA PRO A 323 2.34 8.37 11.58
C PRO A 323 1.18 9.32 11.86
N THR A 324 0.58 9.93 10.84
CA THR A 324 -0.58 10.81 11.02
C THR A 324 -1.77 10.07 11.63
N MET A 325 -2.02 8.80 11.25
CA MET A 325 -3.07 8.01 11.89
C MET A 325 -2.84 7.83 13.39
N ILE A 326 -1.59 7.64 13.82
CA ILE A 326 -1.25 7.49 15.23
C ILE A 326 -1.38 8.81 15.96
N GLU A 327 -0.77 9.88 15.44
CA GLU A 327 -0.71 11.21 16.05
C GLU A 327 -2.11 11.82 16.23
N GLU A 328 -2.95 11.70 15.21
CA GLU A 328 -4.29 12.27 15.18
C GLU A 328 -5.38 11.27 15.60
N ASN A 329 -4.97 10.05 15.98
CA ASN A 329 -5.87 8.99 16.45
C ASN A 329 -6.99 8.65 15.45
N CYS A 330 -6.67 8.70 14.15
CA CYS A 330 -7.58 8.43 13.04
C CYS A 330 -8.17 7.03 13.12
N SER A 331 -9.40 6.88 12.63
CA SER A 331 -10.07 5.56 12.54
C SER A 331 -9.54 4.74 11.36
N MET A 332 -9.12 5.41 10.30
CA MET A 332 -8.57 4.79 9.10
C MET A 332 -7.63 5.72 8.34
N GLY A 333 -6.86 5.16 7.43
CA GLY A 333 -6.10 5.93 6.46
C GLY A 333 -5.84 5.18 5.16
N GLY A 334 -5.48 5.91 4.11
CA GLY A 334 -5.39 5.31 2.77
C GLY A 334 -4.69 6.16 1.72
N GLU A 335 -4.30 5.48 0.64
CA GLU A 335 -3.68 6.08 -0.55
C GLU A 335 -4.40 5.64 -1.83
N GLU A 336 -4.23 6.41 -2.90
CA GLU A 336 -4.95 6.19 -4.16
C GLU A 336 -4.53 4.90 -4.87
N SER A 337 -3.45 4.29 -4.41
CA SER A 337 -2.92 3.01 -4.92
C SER A 337 -3.68 1.77 -4.42
N GLY A 338 -4.74 1.95 -3.62
CA GLY A 338 -5.64 0.85 -3.21
C GLY A 338 -5.24 0.14 -1.92
N GLY A 339 -4.36 0.74 -1.11
CA GLY A 339 -4.01 0.17 0.20
C GLY A 339 -4.42 1.10 1.34
N TYR A 340 -5.03 0.48 2.35
CA TYR A 340 -5.72 1.16 3.44
C TYR A 340 -5.35 0.52 4.79
N ALA A 341 -5.33 1.33 5.84
CA ALA A 341 -5.02 0.91 7.20
C ALA A 341 -6.15 1.33 8.15
N PHE A 342 -6.29 0.60 9.26
CA PHE A 342 -7.41 0.76 10.19
C PHE A 342 -6.94 0.75 11.64
N LYS A 343 -7.60 1.55 12.47
CA LYS A 343 -7.33 1.62 13.90
C LYS A 343 -7.56 0.27 14.57
N GLY A 344 -6.74 -0.03 15.58
CA GLY A 344 -6.76 -1.32 16.28
C GLY A 344 -5.89 -2.39 15.61
N HIS A 345 -5.40 -2.13 14.39
CA HIS A 345 -4.34 -2.90 13.74
C HIS A 345 -3.01 -2.11 13.76
N VAL A 346 -2.06 -2.47 12.89
CA VAL A 346 -0.83 -1.70 12.67
C VAL A 346 -1.04 -0.55 11.67
N PRO A 347 -0.22 0.52 11.72
CA PRO A 347 -0.29 1.65 10.78
C PRO A 347 0.32 1.28 9.40
N GLU A 348 -0.10 0.15 8.85
CA GLU A 348 0.32 -0.40 7.57
C GLU A 348 -0.90 -0.79 6.75
N ARG A 349 -0.78 -0.70 5.42
CA ARG A 349 -1.84 -1.12 4.50
C ARG A 349 -2.10 -2.62 4.66
N ASP A 350 -3.37 -3.00 4.68
CA ASP A 350 -3.79 -4.40 4.76
C ASP A 350 -4.96 -4.67 3.81
N GLY A 351 -4.65 -5.33 2.69
CA GLY A 351 -5.64 -5.64 1.66
C GLY A 351 -6.67 -6.68 2.12
N ALA A 352 -6.23 -7.67 2.91
CA ALA A 352 -7.12 -8.73 3.40
C ALA A 352 -8.13 -8.17 4.40
N LEU A 353 -7.67 -7.35 5.36
CA LEU A 353 -8.52 -6.64 6.30
C LEU A 353 -9.47 -5.67 5.57
N SER A 354 -8.98 -4.97 4.55
CA SER A 354 -9.82 -4.09 3.72
C SER A 354 -10.96 -4.85 3.04
N GLY A 355 -10.67 -6.02 2.45
CA GLY A 355 -11.68 -6.89 1.84
C GLY A 355 -12.70 -7.42 2.86
N LEU A 356 -12.25 -7.81 4.05
CA LEU A 356 -13.13 -8.24 5.14
C LEU A 356 -14.03 -7.10 5.65
N LEU A 357 -13.50 -5.87 5.75
CA LEU A 357 -14.27 -4.69 6.16
C LEU A 357 -15.28 -4.28 5.08
N PHE A 358 -14.95 -4.46 3.80
CA PHE A 358 -15.91 -4.26 2.71
C PHE A 358 -17.07 -5.26 2.80
N LEU A 359 -16.77 -6.54 3.05
CA LEU A 359 -17.80 -7.56 3.31
C LEU A 359 -18.64 -7.19 4.53
N GLN A 360 -18.02 -6.70 5.61
CA GLN A 360 -18.76 -6.22 6.78
C GLN A 360 -19.72 -5.07 6.42
N ALA A 361 -19.30 -4.14 5.57
CA ALA A 361 -20.15 -3.04 5.09
C ALA A 361 -21.38 -3.56 4.33
N MET A 362 -21.19 -4.56 3.44
CA MET A 362 -22.30 -5.24 2.74
C MET A 362 -23.26 -5.91 3.74
N VAL A 363 -22.72 -6.68 4.69
CA VAL A 363 -23.54 -7.46 5.63
C VAL A 363 -24.30 -6.57 6.62
N MET A 364 -23.66 -5.52 7.15
CA MET A 364 -24.31 -4.59 8.07
C MET A 364 -25.37 -3.72 7.39
N SER A 365 -25.20 -3.41 6.10
CA SER A 365 -26.18 -2.64 5.33
C SER A 365 -27.30 -3.50 4.74
N GLY A 366 -27.06 -4.80 4.55
CA GLY A 366 -27.92 -5.68 3.77
C GLY A 366 -27.95 -5.34 2.27
N LYS A 367 -26.94 -4.61 1.78
CA LYS A 367 -26.88 -4.08 0.40
C LYS A 367 -25.78 -4.74 -0.42
N LYS A 368 -26.02 -4.80 -1.73
CA LYS A 368 -25.02 -5.20 -2.73
C LYS A 368 -23.99 -4.09 -2.96
N PRO A 369 -22.81 -4.40 -3.52
CA PRO A 369 -21.81 -3.40 -3.86
C PRO A 369 -22.36 -2.23 -4.69
N THR A 370 -23.16 -2.48 -5.73
CA THR A 370 -23.74 -1.39 -6.55
C THR A 370 -24.67 -0.48 -5.76
N GLU A 371 -25.48 -1.05 -4.86
CA GLU A 371 -26.39 -0.29 -4.01
C GLU A 371 -25.63 0.59 -3.01
N LEU A 372 -24.53 0.07 -2.45
CA LEU A 372 -23.62 0.84 -1.60
C LEU A 372 -23.00 2.03 -2.35
N LEU A 373 -22.53 1.80 -3.58
CA LEU A 373 -21.97 2.87 -4.41
C LEU A 373 -23.02 3.92 -4.80
N ASN A 374 -24.25 3.50 -5.11
CA ASN A 374 -25.35 4.41 -5.40
C ASN A 374 -25.72 5.27 -4.17
N ASP A 375 -25.78 4.68 -2.97
CA ASP A 375 -25.99 5.42 -1.73
C ASP A 375 -24.89 6.45 -1.49
N LEU A 376 -23.62 6.06 -1.71
CA LEU A 376 -22.48 6.95 -1.58
C LEU A 376 -22.66 8.16 -2.52
N HIS A 377 -22.87 7.93 -3.81
CA HIS A 377 -23.08 9.01 -4.77
C HIS A 377 -24.33 9.85 -4.47
N ALA A 378 -25.38 9.29 -3.88
CA ALA A 378 -26.52 10.07 -3.42
C ALA A 378 -26.15 11.03 -2.27
N LEU A 379 -25.18 10.65 -1.43
CA LEU A 379 -24.72 11.45 -0.30
C LEU A 379 -23.70 12.53 -0.71
N VAL A 380 -22.76 12.20 -1.59
CA VAL A 380 -21.63 13.09 -1.93
C VAL A 380 -21.71 13.72 -3.32
N GLY A 381 -22.67 13.28 -4.15
CA GLY A 381 -22.76 13.63 -5.56
C GLY A 381 -21.90 12.72 -6.46
N PRO A 382 -22.00 12.90 -7.79
CA PRO A 382 -21.21 12.13 -8.75
C PRO A 382 -19.73 12.53 -8.69
N HIS A 383 -18.85 11.56 -8.90
CA HIS A 383 -17.40 11.76 -9.00
C HIS A 383 -16.84 10.87 -10.10
N THR A 384 -15.95 11.44 -10.88
CA THR A 384 -15.23 10.78 -11.97
C THR A 384 -13.77 11.12 -11.80
N PHE A 385 -12.91 10.10 -11.78
CA PHE A 385 -11.49 10.26 -11.48
C PHE A 385 -10.62 9.70 -12.60
N LYS A 386 -9.50 10.36 -12.88
CA LYS A 386 -8.48 9.84 -13.79
C LYS A 386 -7.08 10.28 -13.39
N ARG A 387 -6.13 9.34 -13.55
CA ARG A 387 -4.70 9.57 -13.49
C ARG A 387 -4.10 9.49 -14.89
N ILE A 388 -3.18 10.39 -15.21
CA ILE A 388 -2.36 10.38 -16.41
C ILE A 388 -0.89 10.39 -15.97
N ASP A 389 -0.12 9.44 -16.48
CA ASP A 389 1.32 9.36 -16.26
C ASP A 389 2.05 9.86 -17.53
N ILE A 390 2.82 10.93 -17.41
CA ILE A 390 3.52 11.57 -18.53
C ILE A 390 5.02 11.30 -18.40
N SER A 391 5.57 10.53 -19.34
CA SER A 391 6.99 10.24 -19.40
C SER A 391 7.79 11.43 -19.92
N TYR A 392 8.97 11.62 -19.34
CA TYR A 392 9.90 12.67 -19.73
C TYR A 392 11.35 12.17 -19.70
N ASP A 393 12.27 12.87 -20.38
CA ASP A 393 13.69 12.55 -20.29
C ASP A 393 14.28 13.05 -18.95
N LYS A 394 15.09 12.23 -18.25
CA LYS A 394 15.68 12.59 -16.95
C LYS A 394 16.33 13.99 -16.92
N THR A 395 16.88 14.49 -18.04
CA THR A 395 17.44 15.85 -18.13
C THR A 395 16.40 16.96 -17.94
N GLN A 396 15.12 16.70 -18.21
CA GLN A 396 14.01 17.64 -18.06
C GLN A 396 13.48 17.72 -16.62
N ARG A 397 13.91 16.82 -15.71
CA ARG A 397 13.35 16.69 -14.36
C ARG A 397 13.31 18.02 -13.60
N SER A 398 14.43 18.75 -13.58
CA SER A 398 14.53 20.01 -12.83
C SER A 398 13.58 21.08 -13.38
N HIS A 399 13.48 21.17 -14.71
CA HIS A 399 12.60 22.12 -15.38
C HIS A 399 11.12 21.81 -15.12
N LEU A 400 10.71 20.55 -15.31
CA LEU A 400 9.34 20.11 -15.05
C LEU A 400 8.95 20.25 -13.57
N ALA A 401 9.88 19.96 -12.65
CA ALA A 401 9.65 20.16 -11.23
C ALA A 401 9.41 21.64 -10.89
N GLU A 402 10.15 22.55 -11.51
CA GLU A 402 9.94 24.00 -11.38
C GLU A 402 8.60 24.44 -12.00
N GLN A 403 8.23 23.91 -13.17
CA GLN A 403 6.94 24.19 -13.80
C GLN A 403 5.77 23.75 -12.91
N VAL A 404 5.82 22.53 -12.36
CA VAL A 404 4.83 22.03 -11.40
C VAL A 404 4.80 22.92 -10.15
N ALA A 405 5.96 23.23 -9.57
CA ALA A 405 6.05 24.02 -8.35
C ALA A 405 5.62 25.49 -8.52
N SER A 406 5.69 26.03 -9.74
CA SER A 406 5.35 27.43 -10.07
C SER A 406 3.95 27.59 -10.65
N ALA A 407 3.24 26.49 -10.95
CA ALA A 407 1.92 26.54 -11.55
C ALA A 407 0.90 27.26 -10.62
N THR A 408 0.26 28.29 -11.17
CA THR A 408 -0.80 29.08 -10.51
C THR A 408 -1.91 29.44 -11.51
N PRO A 409 -2.60 28.46 -12.11
CA PRO A 409 -3.72 28.75 -13.00
C PRO A 409 -4.84 29.46 -12.21
N ALA A 410 -5.52 30.43 -12.84
CA ALA A 410 -6.72 31.03 -12.24
C ALA A 410 -7.94 30.10 -12.32
N SER A 411 -7.94 29.19 -13.31
CA SER A 411 -8.98 28.20 -13.55
C SER A 411 -8.43 27.01 -14.32
N LEU A 412 -9.06 25.84 -14.16
CA LEU A 412 -8.82 24.64 -14.97
C LEU A 412 -10.15 24.09 -15.46
N GLY A 413 -10.27 23.79 -16.76
CA GLY A 413 -11.52 23.25 -17.33
C GLY A 413 -12.74 24.16 -17.12
N GLY A 414 -12.53 25.48 -17.02
CA GLY A 414 -13.57 26.46 -16.73
C GLY A 414 -13.97 26.60 -15.26
N LEU A 415 -13.39 25.79 -14.36
CA LEU A 415 -13.60 25.88 -12.91
C LEU A 415 -12.55 26.78 -12.27
N ALA A 416 -12.97 27.73 -11.44
CA ALA A 416 -12.05 28.60 -10.71
C ALA A 416 -11.23 27.80 -9.69
N VAL A 417 -9.94 28.14 -9.54
CA VAL A 417 -9.10 27.62 -8.46
C VAL A 417 -9.45 28.37 -7.17
N GLU A 418 -9.90 27.64 -6.16
CA GLU A 418 -10.30 28.19 -4.86
C GLU A 418 -9.14 28.19 -3.85
N SER A 419 -8.31 27.15 -3.89
CA SER A 419 -7.11 27.00 -3.07
C SER A 419 -6.08 26.08 -3.73
N ASP A 420 -4.86 26.09 -3.21
CA ASP A 420 -3.86 25.08 -3.53
C ASP A 420 -3.24 24.42 -2.28
N ASP A 421 -2.85 23.15 -2.41
CA ASP A 421 -2.02 22.43 -1.45
C ASP A 421 -0.72 21.97 -2.14
N ARG A 422 0.41 22.47 -1.63
CA ARG A 422 1.75 22.27 -2.21
C ARG A 422 2.61 21.28 -1.43
N ARG A 423 2.03 20.45 -0.56
CA ARG A 423 2.77 19.50 0.28
C ARG A 423 3.47 18.38 -0.52
N ASP A 424 2.97 18.05 -1.71
CA ASP A 424 3.60 17.07 -2.63
C ASP A 424 3.22 17.34 -4.09
N GLY A 425 4.00 18.20 -4.76
CA GLY A 425 3.59 18.79 -6.04
C GLY A 425 2.63 19.94 -5.80
N VAL A 426 1.55 20.02 -6.57
CA VAL A 426 0.48 21.00 -6.36
C VAL A 426 -0.88 20.37 -6.62
N ARG A 427 -1.75 20.41 -5.61
CA ARG A 427 -3.18 20.16 -5.70
C ARG A 427 -3.89 21.48 -5.86
N PHE A 428 -4.73 21.62 -6.87
CA PHE A 428 -5.66 22.73 -7.04
C PHE A 428 -7.05 22.24 -6.65
N ASP A 429 -7.61 22.83 -5.60
CA ASP A 429 -9.03 22.63 -5.27
C ASP A 429 -9.84 23.61 -6.13
N LEU A 430 -10.79 23.06 -6.86
CA LEU A 430 -11.58 23.76 -7.87
C LEU A 430 -13.01 23.93 -7.40
N ALA A 431 -13.66 24.98 -7.92
CA ALA A 431 -15.06 25.26 -7.64
C ALA A 431 -15.97 24.02 -7.81
N GLY A 432 -16.90 23.84 -6.88
CA GLY A 432 -17.83 22.70 -6.86
C GLY A 432 -17.23 21.41 -6.28
N GLY A 433 -16.08 21.48 -5.61
CA GLY A 433 -15.44 20.34 -4.94
C GLY A 433 -14.67 19.41 -5.89
N SER A 434 -14.42 19.86 -7.12
CA SER A 434 -13.50 19.21 -8.04
C SER A 434 -12.06 19.50 -7.64
N TRP A 435 -11.10 18.74 -8.14
CA TRP A 435 -9.69 19.03 -7.91
C TRP A 435 -8.79 18.46 -9.00
N ALA A 436 -7.58 18.98 -9.09
CA ALA A 436 -6.53 18.44 -9.94
C ALA A 436 -5.17 18.48 -9.23
N VAL A 437 -4.35 17.44 -9.38
CA VAL A 437 -3.00 17.37 -8.80
C VAL A 437 -1.98 17.18 -9.90
N ALA A 438 -0.87 17.90 -9.83
CA ALA A 438 0.32 17.63 -10.61
C ALA A 438 1.51 17.39 -9.68
N ARG A 439 2.24 16.28 -9.88
CA ARG A 439 3.42 15.96 -9.08
C ARG A 439 4.47 15.17 -9.85
N MET A 440 5.72 15.33 -9.43
CA MET A 440 6.84 14.56 -9.96
C MET A 440 6.86 13.16 -9.32
N SER A 441 7.07 12.11 -10.11
CA SER A 441 7.31 10.77 -9.57
C SER A 441 8.67 10.71 -8.86
N GLY A 442 8.68 10.02 -7.71
CA GLY A 442 9.88 9.83 -6.90
C GLY A 442 10.81 8.74 -7.43
N THR A 443 10.24 7.73 -8.12
CA THR A 443 10.95 6.51 -8.55
C THR A 443 11.17 6.45 -10.05
N GLU A 444 10.35 7.15 -10.83
CA GLU A 444 10.34 7.08 -12.30
C GLU A 444 10.42 8.49 -12.90
N PRO A 445 10.91 8.64 -14.14
CA PRO A 445 10.90 9.92 -14.84
C PRO A 445 9.50 10.22 -15.40
N LEU A 446 8.53 10.37 -14.50
CA LEU A 446 7.11 10.63 -14.81
C LEU A 446 6.61 11.90 -14.10
N VAL A 447 5.83 12.73 -14.79
CA VAL A 447 4.89 13.68 -14.16
C VAL A 447 3.56 12.98 -14.05
N ARG A 448 3.00 12.91 -12.84
CA ARG A 448 1.67 12.32 -12.61
C ARG A 448 0.65 13.43 -12.45
N ILE A 449 -0.38 13.39 -13.28
CA ILE A 449 -1.51 14.29 -13.22
C ILE A 449 -2.73 13.49 -12.80
N TYR A 450 -3.48 14.04 -11.85
CA TYR A 450 -4.71 13.47 -11.32
C TYR A 450 -5.79 14.52 -11.42
N ALA A 451 -7.03 14.12 -11.67
CA ALA A 451 -8.17 14.99 -11.50
C ALA A 451 -9.39 14.19 -11.07
N GLU A 452 -10.27 14.87 -10.35
CA GLU A 452 -11.59 14.39 -9.99
C GLU A 452 -12.62 15.49 -10.22
N THR A 453 -13.69 15.16 -10.93
CA THR A 453 -14.77 16.07 -11.32
C THR A 453 -16.12 15.35 -11.31
N PRO A 454 -17.26 16.06 -11.36
CA PRO A 454 -18.58 15.43 -11.42
C PRO A 454 -18.83 14.55 -12.66
N ASP A 455 -18.18 14.84 -13.78
CA ASP A 455 -18.40 14.21 -15.07
C ASP A 455 -17.13 14.16 -15.94
N ASP A 456 -17.14 13.28 -16.95
CA ASP A 456 -16.04 13.03 -17.90
C ASP A 456 -15.67 14.23 -18.78
N ASP A 457 -16.65 15.07 -19.15
CA ASP A 457 -16.42 16.23 -20.02
C ASP A 457 -15.58 17.27 -19.27
N THR A 458 -15.98 17.59 -18.04
CA THR A 458 -15.25 18.46 -17.12
C THR A 458 -13.89 17.86 -16.78
N LEU A 459 -13.82 16.54 -16.54
CA LEU A 459 -12.56 15.84 -16.26
C LEU A 459 -11.54 16.04 -17.38
N THR A 460 -11.99 15.82 -18.61
CA THR A 460 -11.16 15.94 -19.81
C THR A 460 -10.68 17.38 -20.00
N ALA A 461 -11.54 18.37 -19.76
CA ALA A 461 -11.19 19.77 -19.84
C ALA A 461 -10.15 20.18 -18.78
N VAL A 462 -10.36 19.76 -17.51
CA VAL A 462 -9.45 20.04 -16.38
C VAL A 462 -8.07 19.44 -16.64
N LEU A 463 -8.01 18.15 -17.03
CA LEU A 463 -6.74 17.48 -17.34
C LEU A 463 -6.01 18.15 -18.51
N GLY A 464 -6.75 18.46 -19.58
CA GLY A 464 -6.17 19.11 -20.76
C GLY A 464 -5.61 20.49 -20.46
N ASP A 465 -6.28 21.29 -19.63
CA ASP A 465 -5.78 22.62 -19.24
C ASP A 465 -4.60 22.54 -18.27
N LEU A 466 -4.58 21.55 -17.38
CA LEU A 466 -3.45 21.34 -16.49
C LEU A 466 -2.21 20.88 -17.27
N GLN A 467 -2.37 19.98 -18.24
CA GLN A 467 -1.30 19.60 -19.16
C GLN A 467 -0.73 20.81 -19.92
N LYS A 468 -1.60 21.67 -20.48
CA LYS A 468 -1.16 22.91 -21.14
C LYS A 468 -0.43 23.87 -20.19
N THR A 469 -0.91 23.99 -18.95
CA THR A 469 -0.30 24.85 -17.92
C THR A 469 1.11 24.38 -17.58
N LEU A 470 1.33 23.06 -17.57
CA LEU A 470 2.62 22.44 -17.29
C LEU A 470 3.51 22.31 -18.54
N GLY A 471 2.96 22.51 -19.74
CA GLY A 471 3.68 22.38 -21.01
C GLY A 471 4.04 20.93 -21.37
N VAL A 472 3.18 19.97 -21.02
CA VAL A 472 3.40 18.52 -21.16
C VAL A 472 2.34 17.80 -21.99
#